data_AF-A0A1F8F2M4-F1
#
_entry.id   AF-A0A1F8F2M4-F1
#
_cell.length_a   1.000
_cell.length_b   1.000
_cell.length_c   1.000
_cell.angle_alpha   90.00
_cell.angle_beta   90.00
_cell.angle_gamma   90.00
#
_symmetry.space_group_name_H-M   'P 1'
#
loop_
_entity.id
_entity.type
_entity.pdbx_description
1 polymer ?
#
loop_
_entity_poly.entity_id
_entity_poly.type
_entity_poly.pdbx_seq_one_letter_code
_entity_poly.pdbx_strand_id
1 'polypeptide(L)'
;MLAKVGSIEVTYVLMEIKFYPDSDLEDFRESVLEYQKIWDENSSQIISSWESHSGLKFRESYINAIVWDGISASHPLSLRYDLLPDGKKDTLAHELGHRLLYKRLSFASQHFTIGYYYSWLLVLEGA
;
A
#
# COMPACT_ATOMS: atom_id res chain seq x y z
N MET A 1 -9.42 -46.56 3.77
CA MET A 1 -9.39 -45.89 2.45
C MET A 1 -9.64 -44.41 2.72
N LEU A 2 -8.58 -43.60 2.78
CA LEU A 2 -8.66 -42.19 3.19
C LEU A 2 -8.70 -41.31 1.94
N ALA A 3 -9.75 -40.50 1.81
CA ALA A 3 -9.85 -39.50 0.76
C ALA A 3 -8.93 -38.32 1.08
N LYS A 4 -8.00 -38.03 0.17
CA LYS A 4 -7.13 -36.85 0.19
C LYS A 4 -7.93 -35.70 -0.41
N VAL A 5 -8.49 -34.82 0.43
CA VAL A 5 -9.05 -33.55 -0.04
C VAL A 5 -7.88 -32.67 -0.44
N GLY A 6 -7.86 -32.26 -1.70
CA GLY A 6 -6.81 -31.43 -2.28
C GLY A 6 -6.66 -30.12 -1.50
N SER A 7 -5.44 -29.86 -1.04
CA SER A 7 -5.03 -28.53 -0.59
C SER A 7 -5.11 -27.60 -1.80
N ILE A 8 -6.06 -26.67 -1.77
CA ILE A 8 -6.09 -25.56 -2.72
C ILE A 8 -4.86 -24.71 -2.41
N GLU A 9 -3.85 -24.73 -3.29
CA GLU A 9 -2.81 -23.71 -3.27
C GLU A 9 -3.46 -22.41 -3.70
N VAL A 10 -3.81 -21.57 -2.72
CA VAL A 10 -4.20 -20.18 -2.99
C VAL A 10 -2.92 -19.45 -3.39
N THR A 11 -2.65 -19.38 -4.69
CA THR A 11 -1.63 -18.49 -5.24
C THR A 11 -2.11 -17.05 -5.04
N TYR A 12 -1.69 -16.44 -3.94
CA TYR A 12 -1.83 -14.99 -3.78
C TYR A 12 -0.97 -14.34 -4.85
N VAL A 13 -1.59 -13.55 -5.72
CA VAL A 13 -0.84 -12.63 -6.58
C VAL A 13 -0.23 -11.60 -5.65
N LEU A 14 1.05 -11.80 -5.31
CA LEU A 14 1.82 -10.81 -4.56
C LEU A 14 2.05 -9.64 -5.52
N MET A 15 1.37 -8.53 -5.29
CA MET A 15 1.70 -7.28 -5.96
C MET A 15 3.17 -6.96 -5.62
N GLU A 16 4.00 -6.76 -6.64
CA GLU A 16 5.38 -6.35 -6.46
C GLU A 16 5.48 -4.83 -6.49
N ILE A 17 6.26 -4.24 -5.58
CA ILE A 17 6.62 -2.83 -5.64
C ILE A 17 8.14 -2.74 -5.65
N LYS A 18 8.68 -2.01 -6.64
CA LYS A 18 10.11 -1.65 -6.67
C LYS A 18 10.27 -0.18 -6.33
N PHE A 19 11.20 0.10 -5.43
CA PHE A 19 11.48 1.45 -4.94
C PHE A 19 12.76 1.99 -5.58
N TYR A 20 12.68 3.24 -6.06
CA TYR A 20 13.79 3.92 -6.72
C TYR A 20 13.98 5.31 -6.10
N PRO A 21 15.21 5.77 -5.90
CA PRO A 21 15.45 7.14 -5.45
C PRO A 21 15.18 8.14 -6.60
N ASP A 22 14.62 9.29 -6.29
CA ASP A 22 14.41 10.43 -7.21
C ASP A 22 15.66 11.30 -7.37
N SER A 23 16.85 10.72 -7.29
CA SER A 23 18.09 11.46 -7.50
C SER A 23 19.26 10.52 -7.77
N ASP A 24 20.12 10.94 -8.70
CA ASP A 24 21.45 10.36 -8.91
C ASP A 24 22.51 11.02 -8.01
N LEU A 25 22.17 12.15 -7.36
CA LEU A 25 23.11 13.01 -6.61
C LEU A 25 22.80 13.09 -5.11
N GLU A 26 21.53 13.05 -4.71
CA GLU A 26 21.06 12.97 -3.33
C GLU A 26 20.79 11.52 -2.95
N ASP A 27 21.40 11.07 -1.84
CA ASP A 27 21.35 9.65 -1.48
C ASP A 27 20.08 9.33 -0.68
N PHE A 28 18.97 9.08 -1.39
CA PHE A 28 17.74 8.55 -0.80
C PHE A 28 17.78 7.01 -0.61
N ARG A 29 18.93 6.34 -0.78
CA ARG A 29 19.01 4.87 -0.74
C ARG A 29 18.58 4.29 0.59
N GLU A 30 18.91 4.94 1.70
CA GLU A 30 18.47 4.48 3.02
C GLU A 30 16.94 4.42 3.09
N SER A 31 16.27 5.49 2.66
CA SER A 31 14.82 5.55 2.61
C SER A 31 14.22 4.51 1.64
N VAL A 32 14.85 4.28 0.49
CA VAL A 32 14.47 3.21 -0.45
C VAL A 32 14.53 1.83 0.23
N LEU A 33 15.60 1.55 0.97
CA LEU A 33 15.76 0.28 1.69
C LEU A 33 14.73 0.13 2.81
N GLU A 34 14.41 1.21 3.52
CA GLU A 34 13.36 1.19 4.53
C GLU A 34 11.99 0.90 3.94
N TYR A 35 11.62 1.53 2.83
CA TYR A 35 10.37 1.25 2.13
C TYR A 35 10.33 -0.18 1.58
N GLN A 36 11.44 -0.68 1.02
CA GLN A 36 11.53 -2.06 0.59
C GLN A 36 11.30 -3.03 1.75
N LYS A 37 11.97 -2.80 2.89
CA LYS A 37 11.81 -3.62 4.09
C LYS A 37 10.36 -3.61 4.59
N ILE A 38 9.74 -2.43 4.67
CA ILE A 38 8.32 -2.30 5.05
C ILE A 38 7.43 -3.11 4.10
N TRP A 39 7.67 -3.04 2.80
CA TRP A 39 6.88 -3.80 1.83
C TRP A 39 7.06 -5.32 1.98
N ASP A 40 8.30 -5.77 2.13
CA ASP A 40 8.62 -7.20 2.31
C ASP A 40 7.97 -7.76 3.58
N GLU A 41 7.96 -6.98 4.67
CA GLU A 41 7.41 -7.39 5.97
C GLU A 41 5.88 -7.23 6.07
N ASN A 42 5.27 -6.26 5.37
CA ASN A 42 3.88 -5.86 5.61
C ASN A 42 2.96 -5.93 4.39
N SER A 43 3.45 -6.21 3.18
CA SER A 43 2.63 -6.26 1.95
C SER A 43 1.36 -7.08 2.09
N SER A 44 1.47 -8.29 2.65
CA SER A 44 0.31 -9.19 2.84
C SER A 44 -0.74 -8.59 3.77
N GLN A 45 -0.32 -7.95 4.86
CA GLN A 45 -1.22 -7.27 5.79
C GLN A 45 -1.87 -6.05 5.12
N ILE A 46 -1.08 -5.20 4.46
CA ILE A 46 -1.58 -3.98 3.82
C ILE A 46 -2.62 -4.33 2.74
N ILE A 47 -2.30 -5.29 1.86
CA ILE A 47 -3.20 -5.74 0.80
C ILE A 47 -4.47 -6.35 1.41
N SER A 48 -4.33 -7.33 2.30
CA SER A 48 -5.51 -8.00 2.88
C SER A 48 -6.42 -7.07 3.68
N SER A 49 -5.86 -6.10 4.40
CA SER A 49 -6.64 -5.06 5.09
C SER A 49 -7.44 -4.24 4.09
N TRP A 50 -6.81 -3.74 3.04
CA TRP A 50 -7.50 -2.96 2.02
C TRP A 50 -8.59 -3.77 1.30
N GLU A 51 -8.28 -4.99 0.91
CA GLU A 51 -9.22 -5.83 0.17
C GLU A 51 -10.39 -6.31 1.02
N SER A 52 -10.17 -6.59 2.30
CA SER A 52 -11.23 -7.01 3.22
C SER A 52 -12.18 -5.87 3.58
N HIS A 53 -11.65 -4.66 3.82
CA HIS A 53 -12.48 -3.50 4.19
C HIS A 53 -13.23 -2.87 3.01
N SER A 54 -12.60 -2.85 1.83
CA SER A 54 -13.22 -2.23 0.64
C SER A 54 -14.07 -3.19 -0.18
N GLY A 55 -13.84 -4.51 -0.06
CA GLY A 55 -14.39 -5.52 -0.97
C GLY A 55 -13.80 -5.47 -2.39
N LEU A 56 -12.80 -4.63 -2.64
CA LEU A 56 -12.12 -4.48 -3.93
C LEU A 56 -10.80 -5.24 -3.92
N LYS A 57 -10.30 -5.57 -5.13
CA LYS A 57 -8.97 -6.17 -5.33
C LYS A 57 -8.01 -5.19 -5.99
N PHE A 58 -6.73 -5.22 -5.64
CA PHE A 58 -5.72 -4.49 -6.44
C PHE A 58 -5.70 -5.06 -7.86
N ARG A 59 -5.62 -4.18 -8.87
CA ARG A 59 -5.54 -4.62 -10.29
C ARG A 59 -4.10 -4.71 -10.76
N GLU A 60 -3.24 -3.92 -10.14
CA GLU A 60 -1.81 -3.91 -10.38
C GLU A 60 -1.17 -5.15 -9.76
N SER A 61 -0.40 -5.86 -10.57
CA SER A 61 0.52 -6.90 -10.09
C SER A 61 1.93 -6.34 -9.84
N TYR A 62 2.22 -5.13 -10.32
CA TYR A 62 3.53 -4.51 -10.29
C TYR A 62 3.44 -2.98 -10.25
N ILE A 63 4.23 -2.32 -9.40
CA ILE A 63 4.31 -0.86 -9.30
C ILE A 63 5.79 -0.42 -9.18
N ASN A 64 6.17 0.62 -9.91
CA ASN A 64 7.40 1.38 -9.61
C ASN A 64 7.04 2.53 -8.68
N ALA A 65 7.72 2.60 -7.53
CA ALA A 65 7.62 3.67 -6.54
C ALA A 65 8.87 4.55 -6.57
N ILE A 66 8.67 5.86 -6.49
CA ILE A 66 9.75 6.86 -6.46
C ILE A 66 9.86 7.41 -5.04
N VAL A 67 11.05 7.40 -4.45
CA VAL A 67 11.33 7.97 -3.13
C VAL A 67 12.02 9.31 -3.31
N TRP A 68 11.42 10.39 -2.78
CA TRP A 68 11.79 11.76 -3.15
C TRP A 68 11.57 12.79 -2.04
N ASP A 69 12.14 13.99 -2.24
CA ASP A 69 11.94 15.18 -1.41
C ASP A 69 10.68 15.95 -1.81
N GLY A 70 9.52 15.38 -1.48
CA GLY A 70 8.22 15.96 -1.81
C GLY A 70 7.06 15.38 -1.02
N ILE A 71 5.83 15.72 -1.43
CA ILE A 71 4.61 15.14 -0.86
C ILE A 71 4.34 13.79 -1.54
N SER A 72 3.99 12.77 -0.76
CA SER A 72 3.62 11.47 -1.31
C SER A 72 2.38 11.57 -2.20
N ALA A 73 2.33 10.73 -3.23
CA ALA A 73 1.20 10.65 -4.14
C ALA A 73 1.04 9.25 -4.72
N SER A 74 -0.18 8.93 -5.14
CA SER A 74 -0.55 7.60 -5.62
C SER A 74 -0.31 7.36 -7.11
N HIS A 75 -0.26 8.42 -7.94
CA HIS A 75 -0.14 8.32 -9.41
C HIS A 75 0.79 9.41 -9.98
N PRO A 76 2.07 9.11 -10.30
CA PRO A 76 2.77 7.86 -10.02
C PRO A 76 2.92 7.63 -8.50
N LEU A 77 3.19 6.39 -8.08
CA LEU A 77 3.47 6.12 -6.66
C LEU A 77 4.78 6.82 -6.30
N SER A 78 4.68 7.87 -5.49
CA SER A 78 5.81 8.67 -5.01
C SER A 78 5.70 8.83 -3.50
N LEU A 79 6.83 8.73 -2.80
CA LEU A 79 6.90 8.55 -1.37
C LEU A 79 7.95 9.47 -0.77
N ARG A 80 7.54 10.27 0.22
CA ARG A 80 8.43 11.20 0.92
C ARG A 80 9.55 10.45 1.65
N TYR A 81 10.78 10.93 1.52
CA TYR A 81 11.95 10.24 2.06
C TYR A 81 12.18 10.40 3.59
N ASP A 82 11.77 11.52 4.18
CA ASP A 82 12.18 11.97 5.53
C ASP A 82 11.26 11.52 6.68
N LEU A 83 10.34 10.60 6.42
CA LEU A 83 9.41 10.09 7.41
C LEU A 83 10.07 9.09 8.37
N LEU A 84 9.57 9.01 9.61
CA LEU A 84 9.89 7.90 10.51
C LEU A 84 9.32 6.57 9.98
N PRO A 85 9.84 5.40 10.40
CA PRO A 85 9.42 4.10 9.86
C PRO A 85 7.92 3.85 9.87
N ASP A 86 7.23 4.14 10.97
CA ASP A 86 5.77 4.00 11.05
C ASP A 86 5.05 4.97 10.09
N GLY A 87 5.54 6.20 10.00
CA GLY A 87 5.04 7.19 9.04
C GLY A 87 5.21 6.76 7.59
N LYS A 88 6.32 6.07 7.26
CA LYS A 88 6.55 5.48 5.93
C LYS A 88 5.53 4.40 5.62
N LYS A 89 5.31 3.47 6.56
CA LYS A 89 4.32 2.40 6.42
C LYS A 89 2.92 2.95 6.21
N ASP A 90 2.49 3.89 7.04
CA ASP A 90 1.17 4.50 6.96
C ASP A 90 0.97 5.24 5.64
N THR A 91 2.00 6.00 5.22
CA THR A 91 2.00 6.72 3.94
C THR A 91 1.91 5.76 2.76
N LEU A 92 2.70 4.69 2.75
CA LEU A 92 2.63 3.67 1.68
C LEU A 92 1.25 3.04 1.61
N ALA A 93 0.69 2.63 2.75
CA ALA A 93 -0.65 2.05 2.80
C ALA A 93 -1.73 3.05 2.35
N HIS A 94 -1.61 4.33 2.73
CA HIS A 94 -2.51 5.41 2.33
C HIS A 94 -2.51 5.61 0.81
N GLU A 95 -1.33 5.75 0.20
CA GLU A 95 -1.22 5.96 -1.24
C GLU A 95 -1.71 4.74 -2.04
N LEU A 96 -1.45 3.52 -1.56
CA LEU A 96 -2.03 2.31 -2.14
C LEU A 96 -3.56 2.30 -2.05
N GLY A 97 -4.13 2.85 -0.99
CA GLY A 97 -5.57 3.08 -0.87
C GLY A 97 -6.15 3.92 -2.00
N HIS A 98 -5.51 5.06 -2.28
CA HIS A 98 -5.91 5.91 -3.41
C HIS A 98 -5.85 5.15 -4.72
N ARG A 99 -4.82 4.33 -4.94
CA ARG A 99 -4.71 3.47 -6.14
C ARG A 99 -5.85 2.48 -6.25
N LEU A 100 -6.20 1.81 -5.15
CA LEU A 100 -7.30 0.85 -5.13
C LEU A 100 -8.65 1.51 -5.46
N LEU A 101 -8.91 2.69 -4.90
CA LEU A 101 -10.19 3.40 -5.03
C LEU A 101 -10.32 4.22 -6.32
N TYR A 102 -9.19 4.56 -6.96
CA TYR A 102 -9.14 5.41 -8.14
C TYR A 102 -10.08 4.92 -9.26
N LYS A 103 -11.00 5.79 -9.68
CA LYS A 103 -12.04 5.51 -10.71
C LYS A 103 -12.97 4.33 -10.40
N ARG A 104 -13.03 3.84 -9.16
CA ARG A 104 -13.93 2.76 -8.74
C ARG A 104 -15.10 3.24 -7.88
N LEU A 105 -14.95 4.40 -7.24
CA LEU A 105 -16.05 5.05 -6.53
C LEU A 105 -16.77 6.04 -7.47
N SER A 106 -18.05 5.79 -7.72
CA SER A 106 -18.94 6.75 -8.39
C SER A 106 -19.46 7.80 -7.40
N PHE A 107 -19.75 9.02 -7.87
CA PHE A 107 -20.15 10.24 -7.14
C PHE A 107 -21.23 10.11 -6.04
N ALA A 108 -21.92 8.97 -5.89
CA ALA A 108 -22.90 8.73 -4.84
C ALA A 108 -22.30 8.60 -3.42
N SER A 109 -20.97 8.53 -3.28
CA SER A 109 -20.28 8.36 -2.00
C SER A 109 -19.67 9.65 -1.44
N GLN A 110 -20.10 10.84 -1.89
CA GLN A 110 -19.47 12.12 -1.49
C GLN A 110 -19.65 12.53 -0.02
N HIS A 111 -20.41 11.80 0.79
CA HIS A 111 -20.40 11.96 2.25
C HIS A 111 -19.18 11.32 2.93
N PHE A 112 -18.27 10.71 2.18
CA PHE A 112 -17.07 10.04 2.71
C PHE A 112 -15.80 10.93 2.66
N THR A 113 -15.95 12.26 2.52
CA THR A 113 -14.82 13.16 2.20
C THR A 113 -14.24 13.91 3.42
N ILE A 114 -14.74 13.68 4.66
CA ILE A 114 -14.23 14.36 5.87
C ILE A 114 -13.89 13.35 7.00
N GLY A 115 -13.74 12.06 6.69
CA GLY A 115 -13.47 11.00 7.69
C GLY A 115 -12.04 10.46 7.72
N TYR A 116 -11.22 10.73 6.69
CA TYR A 116 -9.94 10.05 6.48
C TYR A 116 -8.76 10.60 7.29
N TYR A 117 -8.97 11.49 8.25
CA TYR A 117 -7.96 11.82 9.27
C TYR A 117 -8.18 11.09 10.60
N TYR A 118 -9.36 10.48 10.82
CA TYR A 118 -9.71 9.84 12.10
C TYR A 118 -10.09 8.36 12.00
N SER A 119 -10.36 7.83 10.80
CA SER A 119 -10.72 6.41 10.63
C SER A 119 -9.51 5.45 10.52
N TRP A 120 -8.29 5.96 10.44
CA TRP A 120 -7.07 5.14 10.28
C TRP A 120 -6.59 4.47 11.56
N LEU A 121 -6.92 5.05 12.73
CA LEU A 121 -6.69 4.42 14.02
C LEU A 121 -7.42 3.07 14.12
N LEU A 122 -8.62 2.93 13.55
CA LEU A 122 -9.44 1.71 13.63
C LEU A 122 -8.96 0.54 12.75
N VAL A 123 -8.04 0.78 11.80
CA VAL A 123 -7.52 -0.29 10.92
C VAL A 123 -6.18 -0.83 11.42
N LEU A 124 -5.44 -0.05 12.22
CA LEU A 124 -4.18 -0.46 12.86
C LEU A 124 -4.35 -0.86 14.33
N GLU A 125 -5.34 -0.29 15.02
CA GLU A 125 -5.82 -0.78 16.31
C GLU A 125 -6.93 -1.79 16.02
N GLY A 126 -6.55 -3.06 15.92
CA GLY A 126 -7.53 -4.14 15.82
C GLY A 126 -8.61 -4.04 16.90
N ALA A 127 -9.79 -4.54 16.54
CA ALA A 127 -10.87 -4.88 17.46
C ALA A 127 -10.38 -5.51 18.78
#